data_AF-A0A7N0TD83-F1
#
_entry.id   AF-A0A7N0TD83-F1
#
_cell.length_a   1.000
_cell.length_b   1.000
_cell.length_c   1.000
_cell.angle_alpha   90.00
_cell.angle_beta   90.00
_cell.angle_gamma   90.00
#
_symmetry.space_group_name_H-M   'P 1'
#
loop_
_entity.id
_entity.type
_entity.pdbx_description
1 polymer ?
#
loop_
_entity_poly.entity_id
_entity_poly.type
_entity_poly.pdbx_seq_one_letter_code
_entity_poly.pdbx_strand_id
1 'polypeptide(L)'
;MKANKAVFDSLKNNPKVLYDGTRFSYKAKHEVKEKQELLHLVRKYPEGIAVIDLKDAYPNVEEDLQVLKAAGDIWLLCEDSKEEIAYPNDPRVQIKVDDDLKELFRGIELPRDMLDIEKDLAKNGMKPVTNTAQRRARVQNLGLPSKPKTKKKKHEISKRTKLTNAHLPELFQNLNNK
;
A
#
# COMPACT_ATOMS: atom_id res chain seq x y z
N MET A 1 47.03 -30.19 -12.15
CA MET A 1 45.99 -30.62 -13.13
C MET A 1 44.68 -29.88 -12.85
N LYS A 2 44.44 -28.73 -13.49
CA LYS A 2 43.07 -28.18 -13.57
C LYS A 2 42.55 -28.54 -14.96
N ALA A 3 42.13 -29.79 -15.13
CA ALA A 3 41.48 -30.20 -16.36
C ALA A 3 40.27 -29.28 -16.56
N ASN A 4 40.30 -28.50 -17.64
CA ASN A 4 39.24 -27.59 -18.09
C ASN A 4 38.88 -26.42 -17.14
N LYS A 5 39.79 -25.44 -17.02
CA LYS A 5 39.56 -24.17 -16.29
C LYS A 5 38.27 -23.46 -16.70
N ALA A 6 37.91 -23.49 -17.99
CA ALA A 6 36.69 -22.85 -18.51
C ALA A 6 35.40 -23.43 -17.89
N VAL A 7 35.36 -24.76 -17.69
CA VAL A 7 34.20 -25.43 -17.07
C VAL A 7 34.13 -25.13 -15.57
N PHE A 8 35.28 -25.06 -14.91
CA PHE A 8 35.33 -24.69 -13.50
C PHE A 8 34.82 -23.25 -13.27
N ASP A 9 35.29 -22.31 -14.09
CA ASP A 9 34.88 -20.91 -14.00
C ASP A 9 33.39 -20.74 -14.38
N SER A 10 32.88 -21.50 -15.35
CA SER A 10 31.45 -21.45 -15.73
C SER A 10 30.54 -22.02 -14.64
N LEU A 11 30.91 -23.14 -14.01
CA LEU A 11 30.15 -23.70 -12.88
C LEU A 11 30.14 -22.76 -11.68
N LYS A 12 31.26 -22.10 -11.39
CA LYS A 12 31.36 -21.14 -10.30
C LYS A 12 30.51 -19.89 -10.53
N ASN A 13 30.28 -19.51 -11.79
CA ASN A 13 29.44 -18.36 -12.16
C ASN A 13 27.96 -18.71 -12.28
N ASN A 14 27.56 -19.98 -12.18
CA ASN A 14 26.17 -20.38 -12.29
C ASN A 14 25.39 -20.07 -11.00
N PRO A 15 24.28 -19.30 -11.05
CA PRO A 15 23.51 -18.94 -9.86
C PRO A 15 22.88 -20.13 -9.12
N LYS A 16 22.72 -21.27 -9.80
CA LYS A 16 22.15 -22.51 -9.23
C LYS A 16 23.21 -23.49 -8.71
N VAL A 17 24.47 -23.07 -8.63
CA VAL A 17 25.58 -23.92 -8.20
C VAL A 17 26.31 -23.27 -7.03
N LEU A 18 26.53 -24.06 -5.98
CA LEU A 18 27.37 -23.69 -4.84
C LEU A 18 28.68 -24.49 -4.92
N TYR A 19 29.81 -23.85 -4.61
CA TYR A 19 31.12 -24.50 -4.58
C TYR A 19 31.75 -24.35 -3.20
N ASP A 20 31.87 -25.47 -2.46
CA ASP A 20 32.35 -25.49 -1.07
C ASP A 20 33.89 -25.60 -0.96
N GLY A 21 34.62 -25.28 -2.03
CA GLY A 21 36.07 -25.45 -2.09
C GLY A 21 36.53 -26.84 -2.53
N THR A 22 35.69 -27.87 -2.36
CA THR A 22 35.97 -29.26 -2.77
C THR A 22 34.97 -29.86 -3.74
N ARG A 23 33.68 -29.49 -3.65
CA ARG A 23 32.58 -30.11 -4.40
C ARG A 23 31.61 -29.03 -4.87
N PHE A 24 30.93 -29.32 -5.97
CA PHE A 24 29.79 -28.54 -6.44
C PHE A 24 28.50 -29.16 -5.92
N SER A 25 27.62 -28.32 -5.37
CA SER A 25 26.29 -28.70 -4.89
C SER A 25 25.24 -27.82 -5.58
N TYR A 26 24.03 -28.36 -5.68
CA TYR A 26 22.90 -27.62 -6.26
C TYR A 26 22.41 -26.56 -5.27
N LYS A 27 22.14 -25.36 -5.78
CA LYS A 27 21.56 -24.24 -5.02
C LYS A 27 20.20 -23.89 -5.62
N ALA A 28 19.13 -24.28 -4.92
CA ALA A 28 17.79 -23.83 -5.25
C ALA A 28 17.68 -22.30 -5.06
N LYS A 29 16.74 -21.67 -5.75
CA LYS A 29 16.52 -20.21 -5.61
C LYS A 29 16.07 -19.87 -4.19
N HIS A 30 15.28 -20.76 -3.59
CA HIS A 30 14.87 -20.72 -2.20
C HIS A 30 15.33 -21.98 -1.48
N GLU A 31 16.10 -21.80 -0.40
CA GLU A 31 16.54 -22.91 0.45
C GLU A 31 15.40 -23.31 1.38
N VAL A 32 14.47 -24.11 0.87
CA VAL A 32 13.34 -24.66 1.61
C VAL A 32 13.40 -26.18 1.54
N LYS A 33 13.27 -26.85 2.67
CA LYS A 33 13.34 -28.32 2.77
C LYS A 33 12.03 -28.96 3.20
N GLU A 34 11.18 -28.20 3.89
CA GLU A 34 9.95 -28.70 4.49
C GLU A 34 8.76 -27.78 4.23
N LYS A 35 7.55 -28.34 4.33
CA LYS A 35 6.28 -27.62 4.23
C LYS A 35 6.17 -26.41 5.16
N GLN A 36 6.69 -26.52 6.39
CA GLN A 36 6.62 -25.42 7.37
C GLN A 36 7.50 -24.24 6.95
N GLU A 37 8.71 -24.53 6.44
CA GLU A 37 9.61 -23.53 5.88
C GLU A 37 9.02 -22.88 4.63
N LEU A 38 8.32 -23.66 3.79
CA LEU A 38 7.61 -23.15 2.62
C LEU A 38 6.54 -22.12 3.02
N LEU A 39 5.71 -22.45 4.01
CA LEU A 39 4.70 -21.53 4.51
C LEU A 39 5.32 -20.26 5.11
N HIS A 40 6.42 -20.40 5.86
CA HIS A 40 7.14 -19.25 6.41
C HIS A 40 7.72 -18.37 5.31
N LEU A 41 8.28 -18.98 4.25
CA LEU A 41 8.78 -18.27 3.09
C LEU A 41 7.67 -17.48 2.41
N VAL A 42 6.55 -18.11 2.06
CA VAL A 42 5.43 -17.43 1.38
C VAL A 42 4.90 -16.25 2.21
N ARG A 43 4.82 -16.37 3.54
CA ARG A 43 4.44 -15.27 4.45
C ARG A 43 5.43 -14.10 4.47
N LYS A 44 6.70 -14.34 4.17
CA LYS A 44 7.73 -13.30 4.10
C LYS A 44 7.65 -12.47 2.82
N TYR A 45 7.06 -13.01 1.76
CA TYR A 45 6.93 -12.37 0.45
C TYR A 45 5.45 -12.00 0.17
N PRO A 46 4.99 -10.81 0.61
CA PRO A 46 3.61 -10.40 0.40
C PRO A 46 3.25 -10.21 -1.08
N GLU A 47 4.26 -9.92 -1.92
CA GLU A 47 4.11 -9.78 -3.39
C GLU A 47 3.90 -11.13 -4.11
N GLY A 48 4.01 -12.25 -3.38
CA GLY A 48 3.89 -13.60 -3.93
C GLY A 48 5.21 -14.16 -4.45
N ILE A 49 5.22 -15.48 -4.66
CA ILE A 49 6.36 -16.23 -5.18
C ILE A 49 5.88 -17.11 -6.33
N ALA A 50 6.57 -17.08 -7.48
CA ALA A 50 6.25 -17.96 -8.60
C ALA A 50 6.49 -19.42 -8.21
N VAL A 51 5.53 -20.29 -8.49
CA VAL A 51 5.65 -21.74 -8.21
C VAL A 51 6.84 -22.34 -8.93
N ILE A 52 7.20 -21.84 -10.12
CA ILE A 52 8.37 -22.29 -10.88
C ILE A 52 9.68 -22.12 -10.08
N ASP A 53 9.78 -21.06 -9.28
CA ASP A 53 10.93 -20.79 -8.41
C ASP A 53 10.95 -21.66 -7.14
N LEU A 54 9.84 -22.32 -6.83
CA LEU A 54 9.67 -23.20 -5.67
C LEU A 54 9.80 -24.68 -6.07
N LYS A 55 9.47 -25.05 -7.31
CA LYS A 55 9.51 -26.43 -7.83
C LYS A 55 10.84 -27.13 -7.62
N ASP A 56 11.94 -26.38 -7.62
CA ASP A 56 13.29 -26.93 -7.49
C ASP A 56 13.82 -26.97 -6.03
N ALA A 57 13.01 -26.57 -5.04
CA ALA A 57 13.42 -26.55 -3.63
C ALA A 57 13.48 -27.96 -3.01
N TYR A 58 12.40 -28.74 -3.10
CA TYR A 58 12.34 -30.13 -2.61
C TYR A 58 11.30 -30.96 -3.40
N PRO A 59 11.36 -32.31 -3.39
CA PRO A 59 10.56 -33.16 -4.28
C PRO A 59 9.04 -33.01 -4.16
N ASN A 60 8.53 -32.73 -2.95
CA ASN A 60 7.09 -32.72 -2.66
C ASN A 60 6.47 -31.31 -2.66
N VAL A 61 7.17 -30.29 -3.16
CA VAL A 61 6.72 -28.89 -3.11
C VAL A 61 5.33 -28.71 -3.72
N GLU A 62 5.07 -29.32 -4.87
CA GLU A 62 3.79 -29.14 -5.58
C GLU A 62 2.62 -29.73 -4.77
N GLU A 63 2.82 -30.89 -4.15
CA GLU A 63 1.82 -31.52 -3.28
C GLU A 63 1.58 -30.66 -2.03
N ASP A 64 2.65 -30.21 -1.38
CA ASP A 64 2.56 -29.38 -0.18
C ASP A 64 1.91 -28.02 -0.46
N LEU A 65 2.16 -27.43 -1.64
CA LEU A 65 1.47 -26.22 -2.11
C LEU A 65 -0.04 -26.46 -2.25
N GLN A 66 -0.46 -27.58 -2.84
CA GLN A 66 -1.89 -27.92 -2.93
C GLN A 66 -2.51 -28.16 -1.55
N VAL A 67 -1.78 -28.80 -0.64
CA VAL A 67 -2.27 -29.01 0.74
C VAL A 67 -2.41 -27.67 1.48
N LEU A 68 -1.45 -26.75 1.33
CA LEU A 68 -1.51 -25.42 1.94
C LEU A 68 -2.65 -24.57 1.37
N LYS A 69 -2.93 -24.70 0.07
CA LYS A 69 -4.10 -24.08 -0.58
C LYS A 69 -5.41 -24.66 -0.05
N ALA A 70 -5.51 -25.98 0.06
CA ALA A 70 -6.69 -26.65 0.60
C ALA A 70 -6.94 -26.30 2.07
N ALA A 71 -5.87 -26.13 2.86
CA ALA A 71 -5.94 -25.63 4.23
C ALA A 71 -6.34 -24.14 4.32
N GLY A 72 -6.25 -23.40 3.21
CA GLY A 72 -6.50 -21.95 3.17
C GLY A 72 -5.37 -21.14 3.82
N ASP A 73 -4.15 -21.69 3.91
CA ASP A 73 -2.98 -21.00 4.46
C ASP A 73 -2.28 -20.11 3.40
N ILE A 74 -2.44 -20.45 2.12
CA ILE A 74 -1.89 -19.71 0.97
C ILE A 74 -2.96 -19.59 -0.12
N TRP A 75 -2.81 -18.60 -1.00
CA TRP A 75 -3.58 -18.48 -2.23
C TRP A 75 -2.69 -18.85 -3.41
N LEU A 76 -3.19 -19.72 -4.28
CA LEU A 76 -2.53 -20.03 -5.55
C LEU A 76 -3.37 -19.41 -6.67
N LEU A 77 -2.79 -18.40 -7.32
CA LEU A 77 -3.41 -17.67 -8.42
C LEU A 77 -2.68 -18.02 -9.71
N CYS A 78 -3.44 -18.34 -10.75
CA CYS A 78 -2.93 -18.55 -12.10
C CYS A 78 -3.39 -17.35 -12.93
N GLU A 79 -2.45 -16.56 -13.42
CA GLU A 79 -2.77 -15.59 -14.47
C GLU A 79 -2.87 -16.36 -15.79
N ASP A 80 -3.82 -15.99 -16.66
CA ASP A 80 -4.31 -16.73 -17.84
C ASP A 80 -3.25 -17.25 -18.83
N SER A 81 -1.97 -16.98 -18.59
CA SER A 81 -0.84 -17.60 -19.27
C SER A 81 0.37 -17.81 -18.35
N LYS A 82 0.40 -19.00 -17.71
CA LYS A 82 1.56 -19.89 -17.50
C LYS A 82 2.22 -19.92 -16.13
N GLU A 83 2.10 -18.89 -15.29
CA GLU A 83 2.80 -18.87 -14.01
C GLU A 83 1.81 -18.87 -12.86
N GLU A 84 1.77 -19.99 -12.12
CA GLU A 84 1.06 -20.06 -10.85
C GLU A 84 1.90 -19.34 -9.80
N ILE A 85 1.28 -18.41 -9.06
CA ILE A 85 1.94 -17.60 -8.03
C ILE A 85 1.30 -17.93 -6.68
N ALA A 86 2.16 -18.22 -5.69
CA ALA A 86 1.79 -18.48 -4.31
C ALA A 86 1.83 -17.18 -3.50
N TYR A 87 0.67 -16.78 -2.96
CA TYR A 87 0.50 -15.64 -2.09
C TYR A 87 0.17 -16.08 -0.66
N PRO A 88 0.59 -15.31 0.37
CA PRO A 88 0.21 -15.63 1.73
C PRO A 88 -1.27 -15.33 1.99
N ASN A 89 -1.96 -16.22 2.72
CA ASN A 89 -3.27 -15.94 3.29
C ASN A 89 -3.14 -15.64 4.77
N ASP A 90 -3.79 -14.58 5.26
CA ASP A 90 -3.83 -14.30 6.69
C ASP A 90 -4.92 -15.18 7.36
N PRO A 91 -4.56 -16.09 8.28
CA PRO A 91 -5.52 -16.94 8.96
C PRO A 91 -6.53 -16.16 9.81
N ARG A 92 -6.26 -14.89 10.13
CA ARG A 92 -7.18 -14.02 10.89
C ARG A 92 -8.43 -13.63 10.10
N VAL A 93 -8.42 -13.78 8.77
CA VAL A 93 -9.46 -13.29 7.86
C VAL A 93 -10.12 -14.45 7.10
N GLN A 94 -10.36 -15.58 7.77
CA GLN A 94 -11.14 -16.67 7.20
C GLN A 94 -12.64 -16.40 7.35
N ILE A 95 -13.21 -15.63 6.43
CA ILE A 95 -14.65 -15.36 6.35
C ILE A 95 -15.26 -16.31 5.31
N LYS A 96 -16.08 -17.26 5.76
CA LYS A 96 -16.91 -18.07 4.87
C LYS A 96 -18.21 -17.32 4.60
N VAL A 97 -18.54 -17.15 3.32
CA VAL A 97 -19.75 -16.47 2.87
C VAL A 97 -20.46 -17.41 1.89
N ASP A 98 -21.77 -17.59 2.09
CA ASP A 98 -22.61 -18.40 1.21
C ASP A 98 -22.71 -17.79 -0.19
N ASP A 99 -22.91 -18.63 -1.20
CA ASP A 99 -22.94 -18.18 -2.59
C ASP A 99 -24.14 -17.26 -2.88
N ASP A 100 -25.30 -17.53 -2.27
CA ASP A 100 -26.49 -16.67 -2.35
C ASP A 100 -26.21 -15.25 -1.83
N LEU A 101 -25.43 -15.13 -0.75
CA LEU A 101 -25.06 -13.83 -0.19
C LEU A 101 -24.06 -13.10 -1.10
N LYS A 102 -23.15 -13.82 -1.76
CA LYS A 102 -22.24 -13.25 -2.76
C LYS A 102 -23.01 -12.74 -3.98
N GLU A 103 -24.01 -13.48 -4.44
CA GLU A 103 -24.85 -13.08 -5.57
C GLU A 103 -25.69 -11.86 -5.23
N LEU A 104 -26.34 -11.86 -4.05
CA LEU A 104 -27.07 -10.71 -3.54
C LEU A 104 -26.17 -9.48 -3.46
N PHE A 105 -24.97 -9.60 -2.90
CA PHE A 105 -24.03 -8.49 -2.79
C PHE A 105 -23.63 -7.92 -4.16
N ARG A 106 -23.38 -8.79 -5.16
CA ARG A 106 -23.04 -8.37 -6.52
C ARG A 106 -24.22 -7.73 -7.27
N GLY A 107 -25.45 -8.14 -6.94
CA GLY A 107 -26.67 -7.60 -7.53
C GLY A 107 -27.07 -6.22 -6.99
N ILE A 108 -26.51 -5.77 -5.87
CA ILE A 108 -26.79 -4.43 -5.33
C ILE A 108 -26.12 -3.38 -6.23
N GLU A 109 -26.92 -2.66 -7.00
CA GLU A 109 -26.46 -1.53 -7.79
C GLU A 109 -26.13 -0.33 -6.89
N LEU A 110 -24.85 0.06 -6.88
CA LEU A 110 -24.40 1.26 -6.19
C LEU A 110 -24.58 2.50 -7.09
N PRO A 111 -25.07 3.64 -6.56
CA PRO A 111 -25.12 4.89 -7.29
C PRO A 111 -23.74 5.28 -7.84
N ARG A 112 -23.67 5.71 -9.10
CA ARG A 112 -22.41 6.10 -9.74
C ARG A 112 -21.84 7.42 -9.19
N ASP A 113 -22.71 8.31 -8.72
CA ASP A 113 -22.29 9.58 -8.11
C ASP A 113 -22.19 9.44 -6.59
N MET A 114 -21.01 9.78 -6.06
CA MET A 114 -20.72 9.83 -4.63
C MET A 114 -21.66 10.78 -3.86
N LEU A 115 -22.19 11.84 -4.50
CA LEU A 115 -23.20 12.70 -3.85
C LEU A 115 -24.50 11.96 -3.55
N ASP A 116 -24.89 11.02 -4.41
CA ASP A 116 -26.11 10.26 -4.23
C ASP A 116 -25.92 9.16 -3.18
N ILE A 117 -24.72 8.56 -3.12
CA ILE A 117 -24.32 7.68 -2.01
C ILE A 117 -24.40 8.43 -0.67
N GLU A 118 -23.85 9.64 -0.57
CA GLU A 118 -23.88 10.45 0.66
C GLU A 118 -25.32 10.83 1.07
N LYS A 119 -26.20 11.16 0.10
CA LYS A 119 -27.62 11.43 0.37
C LYS A 119 -28.33 10.18 0.88
N ASP A 120 -28.10 9.03 0.27
CA ASP A 120 -28.78 7.79 0.67
C ASP A 120 -28.28 7.28 2.01
N LEU A 121 -26.99 7.44 2.33
CA LEU A 121 -26.47 7.22 3.69
C LEU A 121 -27.17 8.14 4.71
N ALA A 122 -27.30 9.44 4.39
CA ALA A 122 -27.96 10.40 5.28
C ALA A 122 -29.45 10.12 5.47
N LYS A 123 -30.17 9.72 4.41
CA LYS A 123 -31.58 9.27 4.50
C LYS A 123 -31.73 8.06 5.43
N ASN A 124 -30.77 7.14 5.39
CA ASN A 124 -30.73 5.97 6.26
C ASN A 124 -30.11 6.23 7.65
N GLY A 125 -29.88 7.50 8.02
CA GLY A 125 -29.36 7.90 9.33
C GLY A 125 -27.87 7.61 9.55
N MET A 126 -27.14 7.20 8.52
CA MET A 126 -25.69 7.00 8.57
C MET A 126 -24.97 8.30 8.22
N LYS A 127 -23.97 8.68 9.02
CA LYS A 127 -23.14 9.85 8.72
C LYS A 127 -22.13 9.49 7.63
N PRO A 128 -22.14 10.17 6.47
CA PRO A 128 -21.15 9.90 5.44
C PRO A 128 -19.74 10.25 5.92
N VAL A 129 -18.78 9.37 5.63
CA VAL A 129 -17.36 9.57 6.00
C VAL A 129 -16.71 10.65 5.11
N THR A 130 -17.24 10.84 3.90
CA THR A 130 -16.77 11.84 2.94
C THR A 130 -17.74 13.03 2.85
N ASN A 131 -17.21 14.21 2.51
CA ASN A 131 -18.00 15.38 2.14
C ASN A 131 -17.65 15.79 0.71
N THR A 132 -18.26 15.09 -0.25
CA THR A 132 -17.97 15.26 -1.68
C THR A 132 -18.38 16.64 -2.19
N ALA A 133 -19.45 17.21 -1.64
CA ALA A 133 -19.90 18.56 -1.98
C ALA A 133 -18.82 19.62 -1.67
N GLN A 134 -18.24 19.60 -0.47
CA GLN A 134 -17.14 20.51 -0.11
C GLN A 134 -15.91 20.29 -0.98
N ARG A 135 -15.57 19.03 -1.30
CA ARG A 135 -14.42 18.70 -2.15
C ARG A 135 -14.60 19.24 -3.57
N ARG A 136 -15.77 19.04 -4.18
CA ARG A 136 -16.10 19.57 -5.52
C ARG A 136 -16.08 21.10 -5.53
N ALA A 137 -16.64 21.75 -4.52
CA ALA A 137 -16.59 23.21 -4.39
C ALA A 137 -15.15 23.73 -4.26
N ARG A 138 -14.28 23.04 -3.52
CA ARG A 138 -12.87 23.42 -3.36
C ARG A 138 -12.07 23.29 -4.65
N VAL A 139 -12.34 22.25 -5.45
CA VAL A 139 -11.72 22.04 -6.78
C VAL A 139 -12.19 23.09 -7.78
N GLN A 140 -13.49 23.41 -7.81
CA GLN A 140 -14.02 24.48 -8.65
C GLN A 140 -13.41 25.84 -8.28
N ASN A 141 -13.19 26.09 -6.98
CA ASN A 141 -12.55 27.31 -6.49
C ASN A 141 -11.03 27.37 -6.70
N LEU A 142 -10.36 26.25 -7.01
CA LEU A 142 -8.92 26.22 -7.33
C LEU A 142 -8.61 26.75 -8.74
N GLY A 143 -9.60 26.80 -9.63
CA GLY A 143 -9.49 27.36 -10.98
C GLY A 143 -9.90 28.83 -11.12
N LEU A 144 -10.44 29.45 -10.06
CA LEU A 144 -10.81 30.86 -10.04
C LEU A 144 -9.77 31.65 -9.23
N PRO A 145 -9.23 32.78 -9.74
CA PRO A 145 -8.35 33.61 -8.95
C PRO A 145 -9.11 34.06 -7.69
N SER A 146 -8.56 33.70 -6.52
CA SER A 146 -9.07 34.13 -5.22
C SER A 146 -9.34 35.63 -5.27
N LYS A 147 -10.61 36.05 -5.13
CA LYS A 147 -10.95 37.47 -4.96
C LYS A 147 -10.05 38.03 -3.85
N PRO A 148 -9.35 39.17 -4.06
CA PRO A 148 -8.42 39.68 -3.07
C PRO A 148 -9.18 39.98 -1.78
N LYS A 149 -8.81 39.29 -0.69
CA LYS A 149 -9.30 39.62 0.64
C LYS A 149 -8.98 41.09 0.87
N THR A 150 -10.00 41.93 1.03
CA THR A 150 -9.83 43.32 1.42
C THR A 150 -9.03 43.36 2.72
N LYS A 151 -7.79 43.85 2.64
CA LYS A 151 -6.94 44.06 3.81
C LYS A 151 -7.72 44.98 4.74
N LYS A 152 -8.12 44.48 5.91
CA LYS A 152 -8.64 45.34 6.99
C LYS A 152 -7.56 46.39 7.26
N LYS A 153 -7.88 47.68 7.08
CA LYS A 153 -6.97 48.77 7.40
C LYS A 153 -6.52 48.59 8.84
N LYS A 154 -5.21 48.59 9.08
CA LYS A 154 -4.66 48.58 10.44
C LYS A 154 -5.20 49.84 11.14
N HIS A 155 -5.86 49.66 12.27
CA HIS A 155 -6.36 50.79 13.05
C HIS A 155 -5.14 51.55 13.58
N GLU A 156 -4.89 52.75 13.06
CA GLU A 156 -3.82 53.60 13.58
C GLU A 156 -4.18 54.03 15.02
N ILE A 157 -3.16 54.04 15.88
CA ILE A 157 -3.28 54.40 17.29
C ILE A 157 -3.70 55.88 17.35
N SER A 158 -4.88 56.17 17.89
CA SER A 158 -5.35 57.55 18.05
C SER A 158 -4.76 58.20 19.30
N LYS A 159 -4.65 59.54 19.33
CA LYS A 159 -4.13 60.36 20.44
C LYS A 159 -4.82 60.09 21.80
N ARG A 160 -5.99 59.43 21.80
CA ARG A 160 -6.75 59.04 22.99
C ARG A 160 -6.34 57.68 23.60
N THR A 161 -5.47 56.93 22.93
CA THR A 161 -5.03 55.60 23.39
C THR A 161 -3.94 55.74 24.44
N LYS A 162 -4.13 55.14 25.62
CA LYS A 162 -3.15 55.22 26.72
C LYS A 162 -1.87 54.48 26.36
N LEU A 163 -0.77 55.21 26.23
CA LEU A 163 0.55 54.64 25.94
C LEU A 163 1.23 54.18 27.22
N THR A 164 1.59 52.90 27.30
CA THR A 164 2.29 52.32 28.45
C THR A 164 3.81 52.39 28.32
N ASN A 165 4.33 52.75 27.13
CA ASN A 165 5.76 52.73 26.80
C ASN A 165 6.33 54.15 26.66
N ALA A 166 6.17 54.99 27.69
CA ALA A 166 6.55 56.41 27.64
C ALA A 166 8.07 56.66 27.50
N HIS A 167 8.92 55.67 27.80
CA HIS A 167 10.37 55.78 27.77
C HIS A 167 11.00 55.50 26.38
N LEU A 168 10.19 55.16 25.37
CA LEU A 168 10.63 54.90 23.99
C LEU A 168 9.92 55.84 23.00
N PRO A 169 10.34 57.12 22.91
CA PRO A 169 9.63 58.14 22.13
C PRO A 169 9.71 57.90 20.60
N GLU A 170 10.72 57.18 20.12
CA GLU A 170 10.92 56.89 18.70
C GLU A 170 9.75 56.13 18.06
N LEU A 171 9.09 55.27 18.83
CA LEU A 171 7.97 54.45 18.36
C LEU A 171 6.71 55.27 18.04
N PHE A 172 6.64 56.52 18.51
CA PHE A 172 5.44 57.36 18.44
C PHE A 172 5.64 58.68 17.68
N GLN A 173 6.80 58.90 17.07
CA GLN A 173 7.12 60.11 16.31
C GLN A 173 6.09 60.40 15.20
N ASN A 174 5.57 59.35 14.56
CA ASN A 174 4.58 59.45 13.49
C ASN A 174 3.20 59.96 13.96
N LEU A 175 2.92 60.01 15.28
CA LEU A 175 1.66 60.52 15.83
C LEU A 175 1.67 62.04 16.07
N ASN A 176 2.85 62.65 16.18
CA ASN A 176 3.01 64.08 16.47
C ASN A 176 3.09 64.96 15.21
N ASN A 177 3.27 64.38 14.01
CA ASN A 177 3.39 65.11 12.75
C ASN A 177 2.03 65.41 12.07
N LYS A 178 0.97 65.65 12.85
CA LYS A 178 -0.34 66.14 12.39
C LYS A 178 -0.99 67.09 13.40
#